data_AF-A0A3M1IBN2-F1
#
_entry.id   AF-A0A3M1IBN2-F1
#
_cell.length_a   1.000
_cell.length_b   1.000
_cell.length_c   1.000
_cell.angle_alpha   90.00
_cell.angle_beta   90.00
_cell.angle_gamma   90.00
#
_symmetry.space_group_name_H-M   'P 1'
#
loop_
_entity.id
_entity.type
_entity.pdbx_description
1 polymer ?
#
loop_
_entity_poly.entity_id
_entity_poly.type
_entity_poly.pdbx_seq_one_letter_code
_entity_poly.pdbx_strand_id
1 'polypeptide(L)'
;MQKKHANLNPVLADMVAHNQLSEAKVESLVALKKFIDRMAQTAFISEEEKEASIKKFGTLPDILTWGDYFQTEIASEHWEKSDEEFTRIVQTIVFDVIASALIFTGKPKSFLDNIREKYYIALGKKSLQGKQDEESLHLGILLEYFEQMQLDMKTLTETDFHYFEEFADLAAS
;
A
#
# COMPACT_ATOMS: atom_id res chain seq x y z
N MET A 1 7.11 -30.13 -1.19
CA MET A 1 7.54 -28.72 -1.13
C MET A 1 6.40 -27.76 -1.47
N GLN A 2 5.24 -27.81 -0.77
CA GLN A 2 4.03 -27.04 -1.17
C GLN A 2 3.39 -26.24 -0.02
N LYS A 3 4.20 -25.56 0.81
CA LYS A 3 3.69 -24.67 1.87
C LYS A 3 4.29 -23.26 1.88
N LYS A 4 5.22 -22.93 0.97
CA LYS A 4 6.02 -21.68 1.06
C LYS A 4 5.30 -20.39 0.61
N HIS A 5 4.13 -20.47 -0.05
CA HIS A 5 3.48 -19.28 -0.64
C HIS A 5 2.00 -19.12 -0.28
N ALA A 6 1.54 -19.65 0.86
CA ALA A 6 0.10 -19.66 1.23
C ALA A 6 -0.57 -18.28 1.35
N ASN A 7 0.20 -17.18 1.26
CA ASN A 7 -0.30 -15.80 1.28
C ASN A 7 0.23 -14.98 0.10
N LEU A 8 0.71 -15.64 -0.96
CA LEU A 8 1.02 -14.97 -2.22
C LEU A 8 -0.23 -15.06 -3.11
N ASN A 9 -0.61 -13.94 -3.69
CA ASN A 9 -1.75 -13.86 -4.59
C ASN A 9 -1.52 -14.81 -5.79
N PRO A 10 -2.51 -15.64 -6.16
CA PRO A 10 -2.37 -16.58 -7.28
C PRO A 10 -1.95 -15.93 -8.60
N VAL A 11 -2.29 -14.66 -8.83
CA VAL A 11 -1.89 -13.89 -10.03
C VAL A 11 -0.37 -13.84 -10.20
N LEU A 12 0.39 -13.93 -9.11
CA LEU A 12 1.85 -13.88 -9.13
C LEU A 12 2.53 -15.23 -9.37
N ALA A 13 1.75 -16.31 -9.51
CA ALA A 13 2.30 -17.66 -9.70
C ALA A 13 3.22 -17.75 -10.93
N ASP A 14 2.83 -17.11 -12.03
CA ASP A 14 3.64 -17.10 -13.26
C ASP A 14 4.94 -16.32 -13.07
N MET A 15 4.92 -15.20 -12.34
CA MET A 15 6.13 -14.42 -12.08
C MET A 15 7.14 -15.21 -11.25
N VAL A 16 6.66 -15.99 -10.28
CA VAL A 16 7.51 -16.92 -9.51
C VAL A 16 8.05 -18.03 -10.42
N ALA A 17 7.20 -18.64 -11.26
CA ALA A 17 7.61 -19.72 -12.16
C ALA A 17 8.67 -19.29 -13.18
N HIS A 18 8.64 -18.02 -13.60
CA HIS A 18 9.61 -17.43 -14.53
C HIS A 18 10.84 -16.80 -13.83
N ASN A 19 11.02 -17.01 -12.53
CA ASN A 19 12.12 -16.44 -11.72
C ASN A 19 12.18 -14.90 -11.73
N GLN A 20 11.05 -14.22 -11.97
CA GLN A 20 10.96 -12.76 -11.89
C GLN A 20 10.90 -12.28 -10.43
N LEU A 21 10.37 -13.14 -9.54
CA LEU A 21 10.33 -12.90 -8.11
C LEU A 21 11.27 -13.89 -7.40
N SER A 22 12.32 -13.37 -6.78
CA SER A 22 13.20 -14.15 -5.89
C SER A 22 12.45 -14.55 -4.62
N GLU A 23 13.02 -15.50 -3.86
CA GLU A 23 12.47 -15.89 -2.57
C GLU A 23 12.36 -14.70 -1.61
N ALA A 24 13.37 -13.82 -1.57
CA ALA A 24 13.36 -12.62 -0.74
C ALA A 24 12.23 -11.66 -1.13
N LYS A 25 12.01 -11.41 -2.42
CA LYS A 25 10.89 -10.58 -2.91
C LYS A 25 9.54 -11.17 -2.51
N VAL A 26 9.38 -12.48 -2.66
CA VAL A 26 8.14 -13.17 -2.27
C VAL A 26 7.88 -13.06 -0.77
N GLU A 27 8.91 -13.21 0.07
CA GLU A 27 8.79 -13.03 1.51
C GLU A 27 8.38 -11.60 1.88
N SER A 28 9.01 -10.59 1.28
CA SER A 28 8.66 -9.17 1.46
C SER A 28 7.22 -8.89 1.05
N LEU A 29 6.77 -9.42 -0.08
CA LEU A 29 5.39 -9.29 -0.57
C LEU A 29 4.37 -9.95 0.34
N VAL A 30 4.68 -11.12 0.90
CA VAL A 30 3.81 -11.81 1.86
C VAL A 30 3.72 -11.04 3.18
N ALA A 31 4.83 -10.48 3.65
CA ALA A 31 4.86 -9.63 4.84
C ALA A 31 4.04 -8.36 4.62
N LEU A 32 4.21 -7.69 3.47
CA LEU A 32 3.44 -6.51 3.09
C LEU A 32 1.94 -6.81 3.07
N LYS A 33 1.51 -7.88 2.40
CA LYS A 33 0.10 -8.27 2.36
C LYS A 33 -0.50 -8.41 3.76
N LYS A 34 0.18 -9.15 4.66
CA LYS A 34 -0.29 -9.34 6.04
C LYS A 34 -0.37 -8.04 6.82
N PHE A 35 0.59 -7.14 6.62
CA PHE A 35 0.58 -5.83 7.24
C PHE A 35 -0.61 -5.00 6.75
N ILE A 36 -0.79 -4.88 5.43
CA ILE A 36 -1.89 -4.11 4.84
C ILE A 36 -3.25 -4.70 5.23
N ASP A 37 -3.43 -6.01 5.18
CA ASP A 37 -4.69 -6.68 5.56
C ASP A 37 -5.04 -6.48 7.04
N ARG A 38 -4.04 -6.25 7.91
CA ARG A 38 -4.28 -5.88 9.31
C ARG A 38 -4.66 -4.40 9.46
N MET A 39 -4.05 -3.54 8.65
CA MET A 39 -4.22 -2.09 8.74
C MET A 39 -5.55 -1.61 8.14
N ALA A 40 -5.96 -2.19 7.01
CA ALA A 40 -7.17 -1.80 6.30
C ALA A 40 -8.43 -2.30 7.02
N GLN A 41 -9.41 -1.41 7.21
CA GLN A 41 -10.71 -1.73 7.81
C GLN A 41 -11.79 -2.02 6.76
N THR A 42 -11.47 -1.83 5.50
CA THR A 42 -12.34 -2.06 4.35
C THR A 42 -11.76 -3.10 3.40
N ALA A 43 -12.62 -3.74 2.61
CA ALA A 43 -12.18 -4.56 1.48
C ALA A 43 -11.76 -3.66 0.31
N PHE A 44 -10.93 -4.19 -0.60
CA PHE A 44 -10.55 -3.47 -1.82
C PHE A 44 -11.71 -3.39 -2.81
N ILE A 45 -12.47 -4.48 -2.94
CA ILE A 45 -13.70 -4.52 -3.72
C ILE A 45 -14.93 -4.67 -2.81
N SER A 46 -16.01 -4.00 -3.21
CA SER A 46 -17.33 -4.12 -2.58
C SER A 46 -17.97 -5.49 -2.82
N GLU A 47 -18.96 -5.85 -2.01
CA GLU A 47 -19.77 -7.06 -2.24
C GLU A 47 -20.53 -7.00 -3.57
N GLU A 48 -20.98 -5.81 -3.97
CA GLU A 48 -21.65 -5.59 -5.26
C GLU A 48 -20.72 -5.92 -6.44
N GLU A 49 -19.44 -5.54 -6.36
CA GLU A 49 -18.44 -5.88 -7.37
C GLU A 49 -18.12 -7.38 -7.39
N LYS A 50 -18.09 -8.05 -6.22
CA LYS A 50 -17.95 -9.51 -6.14
C LYS A 50 -19.11 -10.21 -6.82
N GLU A 51 -20.35 -9.84 -6.50
CA GLU A 51 -21.56 -10.40 -7.11
C GLU A 51 -21.59 -10.16 -8.62
N ALA A 52 -21.22 -8.96 -9.07
CA ALA A 52 -21.13 -8.62 -10.49
C ALA A 52 -20.10 -9.50 -11.22
N SER A 53 -18.93 -9.74 -10.61
CA SER A 53 -17.91 -10.63 -11.17
C SER A 53 -18.41 -12.07 -11.28
N ILE A 54 -19.01 -12.61 -10.22
CA ILE A 54 -19.56 -13.98 -10.23
C ILE A 54 -20.65 -14.10 -11.30
N LYS A 55 -21.54 -13.12 -11.42
CA LYS A 55 -22.61 -13.13 -12.42
C LYS A 55 -22.08 -13.09 -13.85
N LYS A 56 -20.99 -12.35 -14.10
CA LYS A 56 -20.44 -12.14 -15.44
C LYS A 56 -19.46 -13.23 -15.87
N PHE A 57 -18.63 -13.72 -14.94
CA PHE A 57 -17.49 -14.59 -15.23
C PHE A 57 -17.54 -15.94 -14.51
N GLY A 58 -18.50 -16.15 -13.60
CA GLY A 58 -18.64 -17.39 -12.83
C GLY A 58 -17.61 -17.58 -11.72
N THR A 59 -16.78 -16.58 -11.45
CA THR A 59 -15.72 -16.63 -10.43
C THR A 59 -15.56 -15.29 -9.71
N LEU A 60 -14.96 -15.34 -8.52
CA LEU A 60 -14.49 -14.16 -7.82
C LEU A 60 -13.26 -13.55 -8.53
N PRO A 61 -13.03 -12.23 -8.40
CA PRO A 61 -11.77 -11.62 -8.79
C PRO A 61 -10.61 -12.17 -7.96
N ASP A 62 -9.41 -12.19 -8.54
CA ASP A 62 -8.21 -12.64 -7.83
C ASP A 62 -7.71 -11.61 -6.79
N ILE A 63 -8.09 -10.34 -6.94
CA ILE A 63 -7.78 -9.25 -6.01
C ILE A 63 -9.03 -8.93 -5.19
N LEU A 64 -9.02 -9.27 -3.90
CA LEU A 64 -10.17 -9.08 -3.00
C LEU A 64 -9.88 -8.07 -1.88
N THR A 65 -8.65 -8.08 -1.37
CA THR A 65 -8.19 -7.27 -0.23
C THR A 65 -7.18 -6.21 -0.67
N TRP A 66 -6.98 -5.18 0.16
CA TRP A 66 -5.92 -4.21 -0.10
C TRP A 66 -4.55 -4.88 -0.15
N GLY A 67 -4.29 -5.89 0.70
CA GLY A 67 -3.04 -6.62 0.65
C GLY A 67 -2.85 -7.42 -0.64
N ASP A 68 -3.92 -7.95 -1.26
CA ASP A 68 -3.84 -8.55 -2.61
C ASP A 68 -3.44 -7.51 -3.66
N TYR A 69 -4.07 -6.33 -3.59
CA TYR A 69 -3.81 -5.23 -4.51
C TYR A 69 -2.35 -4.80 -4.41
N PHE A 70 -1.89 -4.36 -3.22
CA PHE A 70 -0.51 -3.92 -3.01
C PHE A 70 0.50 -4.98 -3.40
N GLN A 71 0.26 -6.23 -3.04
CA GLN A 71 1.17 -7.31 -3.39
C GLN A 71 1.30 -7.49 -4.93
N THR A 72 0.18 -7.41 -5.65
CA THR A 72 0.15 -7.58 -7.10
C THR A 72 0.76 -6.39 -7.83
N GLU A 73 0.44 -5.18 -7.36
CA GLU A 73 0.91 -3.92 -7.92
C GLU A 73 2.44 -3.81 -7.81
N ILE A 74 2.98 -3.94 -6.58
CA ILE A 74 4.42 -3.83 -6.32
C ILE A 74 5.24 -4.90 -7.02
N ALA A 75 4.71 -6.13 -7.11
CA ALA A 75 5.35 -7.17 -7.90
C ALA A 75 5.42 -6.75 -9.38
N SER A 76 4.31 -6.30 -9.95
CA SER A 76 4.21 -5.96 -11.37
C SER A 76 5.07 -4.77 -11.77
N GLU A 77 5.12 -3.72 -10.94
CA GLU A 77 5.87 -2.50 -11.26
C GLU A 77 7.38 -2.61 -10.99
N HIS A 78 7.79 -3.47 -10.06
CA HIS A 78 9.15 -3.40 -9.50
C HIS A 78 9.93 -4.72 -9.53
N TRP A 79 9.41 -5.80 -10.12
CA TRP A 79 10.13 -7.08 -10.17
C TRP A 79 11.53 -7.00 -10.79
N GLU A 80 11.79 -6.05 -11.70
CA GLU A 80 13.10 -5.85 -12.33
C GLU A 80 14.16 -5.23 -11.41
N LYS A 81 13.75 -4.65 -10.27
CA LYS A 81 14.66 -4.05 -9.27
C LYS A 81 15.50 -5.09 -8.56
N SER A 82 16.61 -4.68 -7.93
CA SER A 82 17.36 -5.59 -7.05
C SER A 82 16.51 -5.98 -5.84
N ASP A 83 16.88 -7.06 -5.14
CA ASP A 83 16.17 -7.48 -3.93
C ASP A 83 16.22 -6.40 -2.83
N GLU A 84 17.33 -5.67 -2.72
CA GLU A 84 17.49 -4.56 -1.77
C GLU A 84 16.61 -3.36 -2.14
N GLU A 85 16.60 -2.96 -3.40
CA GLU A 85 15.74 -1.86 -3.88
C GLU A 85 14.26 -2.21 -3.72
N PHE A 86 13.89 -3.44 -4.08
CA PHE A 86 12.52 -3.93 -3.92
C PHE A 86 12.08 -3.93 -2.46
N THR A 87 12.95 -4.42 -1.55
CA THR A 87 12.68 -4.42 -0.11
C THR A 87 12.51 -3.00 0.42
N ARG A 88 13.33 -2.05 -0.04
CA ARG A 88 13.19 -0.64 0.34
C ARG A 88 11.85 -0.06 -0.10
N ILE A 89 11.37 -0.39 -1.30
CA ILE A 89 10.05 0.04 -1.78
C ILE A 89 8.94 -0.49 -0.86
N VAL A 90 8.97 -1.78 -0.54
CA VAL A 90 8.02 -2.39 0.40
C VAL A 90 8.05 -1.70 1.76
N GLN A 91 9.25 -1.42 2.28
CA GLN A 91 9.44 -0.71 3.54
C GLN A 91 8.88 0.72 3.52
N THR A 92 9.08 1.46 2.42
CA THR A 92 8.50 2.79 2.24
C THR A 92 6.97 2.75 2.30
N ILE A 93 6.34 1.75 1.68
CA ILE A 93 4.88 1.61 1.72
C ILE A 93 4.39 1.35 3.15
N VAL A 94 5.07 0.47 3.90
CA VAL A 94 4.75 0.23 5.31
C VAL A 94 4.85 1.52 6.10
N PHE A 95 5.93 2.29 5.90
CA PHE A 95 6.11 3.59 6.55
C PHE A 95 4.99 4.57 6.20
N ASP A 96 4.65 4.72 4.92
CA ASP A 96 3.60 5.62 4.43
C ASP A 96 2.23 5.28 5.01
N VAL A 97 1.88 4.00 5.09
CA VAL A 97 0.60 3.56 5.69
C VAL A 97 0.54 3.89 7.18
N ILE A 98 1.64 3.72 7.92
CA ILE A 98 1.72 4.12 9.32
C ILE A 98 1.62 5.65 9.43
N ALA A 99 2.36 6.40 8.61
CA ALA A 99 2.32 7.86 8.56
C ALA A 99 0.89 8.36 8.32
N SER A 100 0.18 7.80 7.34
CA SER A 100 -1.22 8.11 7.05
C SER A 100 -2.09 7.96 8.29
N ALA A 101 -2.01 6.82 8.99
CA ALA A 101 -2.79 6.60 10.20
C ALA A 101 -2.46 7.64 11.29
N LEU A 102 -1.18 7.96 11.50
CA LEU A 102 -0.74 8.93 12.52
C LEU A 102 -1.13 10.38 12.20
N ILE A 103 -1.00 10.79 10.94
CA ILE A 103 -1.26 12.17 10.51
C ILE A 103 -2.74 12.50 10.57
N PHE A 104 -3.60 11.59 10.07
CA PHE A 104 -4.99 11.92 9.78
C PHE A 104 -6.00 11.47 10.84
N THR A 105 -5.65 10.50 11.70
CA THR A 105 -6.57 10.05 12.75
C THR A 105 -6.99 11.22 13.66
N GLY A 106 -8.31 11.41 13.81
CA GLY A 106 -8.89 12.44 14.66
C GLY A 106 -8.80 13.87 14.12
N LYS A 107 -8.29 14.07 12.89
CA LYS A 107 -8.28 15.40 12.27
C LYS A 107 -9.68 15.82 11.80
N PRO A 108 -10.02 17.12 11.88
CA PRO A 108 -11.31 17.60 11.41
C PRO A 108 -11.41 17.52 9.88
N LYS A 109 -12.64 17.37 9.36
CA LYS A 109 -12.88 17.31 7.91
C LYS A 109 -12.27 18.48 7.14
N SER A 110 -12.29 19.70 7.68
CA SER A 110 -11.69 20.89 7.06
C SER A 110 -10.18 20.76 6.83
N PHE A 111 -9.47 20.01 7.68
CA PHE A 111 -8.06 19.71 7.48
C PHE A 111 -7.85 18.78 6.28
N LEU A 112 -8.66 17.72 6.18
CA LEU A 112 -8.61 16.76 5.08
C LEU A 112 -8.97 17.43 3.75
N ASP A 113 -10.01 18.26 3.73
CA ASP A 113 -10.46 18.99 2.54
C ASP A 113 -9.38 19.95 2.01
N ASN A 114 -8.65 20.64 2.89
CA ASN A 114 -7.53 21.49 2.52
C ASN A 114 -6.38 20.69 1.87
N ILE A 115 -6.06 19.51 2.39
CA ILE A 115 -5.02 18.64 1.82
C ILE A 115 -5.45 18.15 0.45
N ARG A 116 -6.71 17.73 0.31
CA ARG A 116 -7.26 17.31 -0.98
C ARG A 116 -7.24 18.42 -2.02
N GLU A 117 -7.57 19.65 -1.62
CA GLU A 117 -7.49 20.82 -2.51
C GLU A 117 -6.05 21.03 -3.01
N LYS A 118 -5.07 21.05 -2.10
CA LYS A 118 -3.65 21.20 -2.45
C LYS A 118 -3.16 20.06 -3.35
N TYR A 119 -3.59 18.83 -3.07
CA TYR A 119 -3.28 17.67 -3.88
C TYR A 119 -3.77 17.85 -5.33
N TYR A 120 -5.04 18.18 -5.55
CA TYR A 120 -5.56 18.38 -6.90
C TYR A 120 -4.94 19.57 -7.63
N ILE A 121 -4.61 20.64 -6.91
CA ILE A 121 -3.86 21.76 -7.48
C ILE A 121 -2.48 21.30 -7.96
N ALA A 122 -1.76 20.51 -7.16
CA ALA A 122 -0.44 20.00 -7.55
C ALA A 122 -0.53 18.98 -8.69
N LEU A 123 -1.51 18.08 -8.68
CA LEU A 123 -1.75 17.07 -9.71
C LEU A 123 -2.09 17.70 -11.07
N GLY A 124 -2.79 18.84 -11.08
CA GLY A 124 -3.14 19.58 -12.30
C GLY A 124 -1.97 20.36 -12.94
N LYS A 125 -0.80 20.42 -12.30
CA LYS A 125 0.35 21.16 -12.83
C LYS A 125 1.07 20.34 -13.90
N LYS A 126 1.48 21.01 -14.99
CA LYS A 126 2.30 20.40 -16.05
C LYS A 126 3.71 20.02 -15.58
N SER A 127 4.23 20.73 -14.57
CA SER A 127 5.50 20.44 -13.93
C SER A 127 5.46 20.94 -12.49
N LEU A 128 6.00 20.16 -11.57
CA LEU A 128 6.09 20.54 -10.16
C LEU A 128 7.05 21.72 -9.97
N GLN A 129 6.67 22.67 -9.12
CA GLN A 129 7.44 23.86 -8.82
C GLN A 129 8.02 23.73 -7.40
N GLY A 130 8.94 22.78 -7.25
CA GLY A 130 9.72 22.57 -6.03
C GLY A 130 9.03 21.74 -4.96
N LYS A 131 9.66 21.69 -3.78
CA LYS A 131 9.34 20.76 -2.69
C LYS A 131 7.91 20.85 -2.17
N GLN A 132 7.29 22.02 -2.24
CA GLN A 132 5.92 22.20 -1.75
C GLN A 132 4.91 21.43 -2.61
N ASP A 133 5.13 21.34 -3.91
CA ASP A 133 4.25 20.60 -4.82
C ASP A 133 4.43 19.09 -4.63
N GLU A 134 5.67 18.64 -4.45
CA GLU A 134 5.99 17.24 -4.11
C GLU A 134 5.37 16.82 -2.77
N GLU A 135 5.48 17.66 -1.74
CA GLU A 135 4.86 17.42 -0.43
C GLU A 135 3.33 17.38 -0.53
N SER A 136 2.73 18.27 -1.33
CA SER A 136 1.28 18.28 -1.54
C SER A 136 0.80 17.02 -2.28
N LEU A 137 1.59 16.51 -3.23
CA LEU A 137 1.30 15.24 -3.90
C LEU A 137 1.40 14.07 -2.93
N HIS A 138 2.51 13.97 -2.20
CA HIS A 138 2.76 12.88 -1.28
C HIS A 138 1.70 12.85 -0.16
N LEU A 139 1.42 13.99 0.48
CA LEU A 139 0.41 14.09 1.53
C LEU A 139 -1.00 13.76 1.01
N GLY A 140 -1.28 14.04 -0.27
CA GLY A 140 -2.51 13.62 -0.93
C GLY A 140 -2.61 12.10 -1.12
N ILE A 141 -1.53 11.44 -1.53
CA ILE A 141 -1.47 9.96 -1.60
C ILE A 141 -1.69 9.35 -0.22
N LEU A 142 -1.03 9.91 0.82
CA LEU A 142 -1.23 9.46 2.19
C LEU A 142 -2.69 9.63 2.65
N LEU A 143 -3.35 10.72 2.24
CA LEU A 143 -4.76 10.95 2.52
C LEU A 143 -5.65 9.91 1.80
N GLU A 144 -5.34 9.58 0.55
CA GLU A 144 -6.07 8.55 -0.19
C GLU A 144 -5.97 7.18 0.49
N TYR A 145 -4.78 6.78 0.96
CA TYR A 145 -4.61 5.58 1.77
C TYR A 145 -5.48 5.60 3.03
N PHE A 146 -5.46 6.71 3.76
CA PHE A 146 -6.25 6.88 4.97
C PHE A 146 -7.76 6.73 4.70
N GLU A 147 -8.28 7.38 3.65
CA GLU A 147 -9.71 7.39 3.34
C GLU A 147 -10.19 6.07 2.73
N GLN A 148 -9.46 5.50 1.77
CA GLN A 148 -9.88 4.31 1.05
C GLN A 148 -9.80 3.05 1.92
N MET A 149 -8.73 2.92 2.71
CA MET A 149 -8.54 1.79 3.62
C MET A 149 -9.17 2.01 5.01
N GLN A 150 -9.71 3.21 5.27
CA GLN A 150 -10.22 3.62 6.59
C GLN A 150 -9.21 3.34 7.71
N LEU A 151 -7.98 3.81 7.53
CA LEU A 151 -6.92 3.62 8.51
C LEU A 151 -7.29 4.33 9.82
N ASP A 152 -6.91 3.75 10.96
CA ASP A 152 -7.07 4.34 12.29
C ASP A 152 -5.82 4.04 13.10
N MET A 153 -5.29 5.04 13.80
CA MET A 153 -4.14 4.88 14.70
C MET A 153 -4.33 3.72 15.71
N LYS A 154 -5.57 3.35 16.07
CA LYS A 154 -5.85 2.22 16.97
C LYS A 154 -5.48 0.85 16.42
N THR A 155 -5.29 0.70 15.10
CA THR A 155 -4.86 -0.58 14.50
C THR A 155 -3.34 -0.78 14.58
N LEU A 156 -2.59 0.29 14.89
CA LEU A 156 -1.13 0.24 15.08
C LEU A 156 -0.76 -0.49 16.38
N THR A 157 0.30 -1.28 16.29
CA THR A 157 0.92 -2.00 17.41
C THR A 157 2.21 -1.31 17.85
N GLU A 158 2.71 -1.63 19.04
CA GLU A 158 4.02 -1.14 19.52
C GLU A 158 5.16 -1.41 18.52
N THR A 159 5.12 -2.56 17.83
CA THR A 159 6.10 -2.89 16.78
C THR A 159 6.02 -1.94 15.59
N ASP A 160 4.83 -1.48 15.21
CA ASP A 160 4.66 -0.54 14.10
C ASP A 160 5.22 0.84 14.46
N PHE A 161 4.96 1.30 15.69
CA PHE A 161 5.53 2.55 16.19
C PHE A 161 7.06 2.50 16.22
N HIS A 162 7.64 1.42 16.74
CA HIS A 162 9.08 1.25 16.79
C HIS A 162 9.70 1.24 15.39
N TYR A 163 9.10 0.49 14.45
CA TYR A 163 9.52 0.51 13.05
C TYR A 163 9.48 1.91 12.45
N PHE A 164 8.40 2.66 12.69
CA PHE A 164 8.22 4.00 12.16
C PHE A 164 9.29 4.97 12.67
N GLU A 165 9.60 4.93 13.96
CA GLU A 165 10.66 5.74 14.58
C GLU A 165 12.04 5.39 14.01
N GLU A 166 12.40 4.10 13.95
CA GLU A 166 13.69 3.67 13.41
C GLU A 166 13.86 4.06 11.93
N PHE A 167 12.80 3.91 11.13
CA PHE A 167 12.83 4.27 9.73
C PHE A 167 12.98 5.79 9.53
N ALA A 168 12.29 6.59 10.35
CA ALA A 168 12.40 8.05 10.32
C ALA A 168 13.81 8.53 10.70
N ASP A 169 14.42 7.93 11.72
CA ASP A 169 15.78 8.25 12.16
C ASP A 169 16.83 7.93 11.08
N LEU A 170 16.68 6.79 10.41
CA LEU A 170 17.53 6.39 9.29
C LEU A 170 17.39 7.33 8.08
N ALA A 171 16.18 7.85 7.82
CA ALA A 171 15.94 8.80 6.73
C ALA A 171 16.46 10.22 7.03
N ALA A 172 16.63 10.56 8.32
CA ALA A 172 17.14 11.85 8.78
C ALA A 172 18.68 11.89 8.93
N SER A 173 19.33 10.72 8.90
CA SER A 173 20.78 10.54 9.06
C SER A 173 21.53 10.60 7.72
#